data_AF-A0A934DFJ7-F1
#
_entry.id   AF-A0A934DFJ7-F1
#
_cell.length_a   1.000
_cell.length_b   1.000
_cell.length_c   1.000
_cell.angle_alpha   90.00
_cell.angle_beta   90.00
_cell.angle_gamma   90.00
#
_symmetry.space_group_name_H-M   'P 1'
#
loop_
_entity.id
_entity.type
_entity.pdbx_description
1 polymer ?
#
loop_
_entity_poly.entity_id
_entity_poly.type
_entity_poly.pdbx_seq_one_letter_code
_entity_poly.pdbx_strand_id
1 'polypeptide(L)' 'MMSSIVARRVLVLVLLALTSVSQVISGKNETAVVVSVKDGDTFVAIVAGRTETIRLIGVDASESWYNDKAKRDAYESG' A
#
# COMPACT_ATOMS: atom_id res chain seq x y z
N MET A 1 25.82 8.63 42.69
CA MET A 1 24.64 7.79 42.34
C MET A 1 23.68 8.44 41.33
N MET A 2 23.45 9.77 41.34
CA MET A 2 22.54 10.42 40.38
C MET A 2 23.04 10.40 38.91
N SER A 3 24.35 10.49 38.66
CA SER A 3 24.94 10.52 37.31
C SER A 3 24.71 9.22 36.51
N SER A 4 24.78 8.05 37.14
CA SER A 4 24.58 6.76 36.46
C SER A 4 23.12 6.50 36.09
N ILE A 5 22.17 7.08 36.82
CA ILE A 5 20.73 7.00 36.53
C ILE A 5 20.40 7.84 35.29
N VAL A 6 20.98 9.04 35.19
CA VAL A 6 20.81 9.91 34.01
C VAL A 6 21.40 9.25 32.77
N ALA A 7 22.62 8.69 32.86
CA ALA A 7 23.25 7.98 31.75
C ALA A 7 22.42 6.79 31.24
N ARG A 8 21.83 6.01 32.16
CA ARG A 8 20.97 4.87 31.80
C ARG A 8 19.68 5.31 31.11
N ARG A 9 19.07 6.43 31.53
CA ARG A 9 17.88 6.98 30.88
C ARG A 9 18.18 7.53 29.48
N VAL A 10 19.31 8.22 29.33
CA VAL A 10 19.78 8.70 28.01
C VAL A 10 20.03 7.53 27.08
N LEU A 11 20.68 6.47 27.55
CA LEU A 11 20.91 5.26 26.77
C LEU A 11 19.58 4.62 26.32
N VAL A 12 18.60 4.50 27.21
CA VAL A 12 17.28 3.94 26.87
C VAL A 12 16.56 4.79 25.83
N LEU A 13 16.61 6.12 25.95
CA LEU A 13 16.00 7.03 24.97
C LEU A 13 16.69 6.95 23.60
N VAL A 14 18.02 6.85 23.57
CA VAL A 14 18.78 6.65 22.34
C VAL A 14 18.41 5.33 21.67
N LEU A 15 18.38 4.23 22.42
CA LEU A 15 17.98 2.92 21.90
C LEU A 15 16.54 2.92 21.36
N LEU A 16 15.60 3.58 22.04
CA LEU A 16 14.22 3.69 21.59
C LEU A 16 14.11 4.48 20.28
N ALA A 17 14.85 5.57 20.15
CA ALA A 17 14.91 6.38 18.93
C ALA A 17 15.55 5.64 17.75
N LEU A 18 16.53 4.77 18.00
CA LEU A 18 17.13 3.92 16.95
C LEU A 18 16.16 2.86 16.43
N THR A 19 15.32 2.27 17.28
CA THR A 19 14.37 1.23 16.86
C THR A 19 13.22 1.74 15.99
N SER A 20 12.78 2.99 16.18
CA SER A 20 11.66 3.56 15.41
C SER A 20 12.06 3.92 13.97
N VAL A 21 13.33 4.25 13.73
CA VAL A 21 13.83 4.59 12.37
C VAL A 21 13.83 3.39 11.44
N SER A 22 14.08 2.18 11.95
CA SER A 22 14.12 0.96 11.13
C SER A 22 12.76 0.56 10.54
N GLN A 23 11.65 1.00 11.14
CA GLN A 23 10.30 0.63 10.68
C GLN A 23 9.85 1.45 9.46
N VAL A 24 10.42 2.64 9.23
CA VAL A 24 9.98 3.55 8.17
C VAL A 24 10.60 3.20 6.82
N ILE A 25 11.76 2.53 6.79
CA ILE A 25 12.53 2.29 5.55
C ILE A 25 12.08 1.00 4.84
N SER A 26 11.32 0.12 5.51
CA SER A 26 10.83 -1.12 4.88
C SER A 26 9.54 -0.86 4.10
N GLY A 27 9.67 -0.27 2.91
CA GLY A 27 8.68 -0.41 1.84
C GLY A 27 8.66 -1.87 1.41
N LYS A 28 7.95 -2.71 2.16
CA LYS A 28 7.91 -4.15 1.91
C LYS A 28 6.98 -4.42 0.74
N ASN A 29 7.57 -4.77 -0.40
CA ASN A 29 6.81 -5.36 -1.49
C ASN A 29 6.30 -6.72 -1.03
N GLU A 30 4.99 -6.90 -1.02
CA GLU A 30 4.36 -8.17 -0.70
C GLU A 30 4.11 -8.96 -1.99
N THR A 31 4.40 -10.26 -1.95
CA THR A 31 4.05 -11.15 -3.05
C THR A 31 2.54 -11.35 -3.06
N ALA A 32 1.94 -11.18 -4.24
CA ALA A 32 0.53 -11.41 -4.47
C ALA A 32 0.33 -12.36 -5.65
N VAL A 33 -0.76 -13.12 -5.65
CA VAL A 33 -1.15 -13.99 -6.77
C VAL A 33 -2.39 -13.40 -7.43
N VAL A 34 -2.29 -13.00 -8.69
CA VAL A 34 -3.43 -12.47 -9.45
C VAL A 34 -4.42 -13.60 -9.70
N VAL A 35 -5.69 -13.35 -9.37
CA VAL A 35 -6.81 -14.30 -9.55
C VAL A 35 -7.63 -13.94 -10.80
N SER A 36 -7.89 -12.65 -11.01
CA SER A 36 -8.60 -12.16 -12.20
C SER A 36 -8.28 -10.69 -12.48
N VAL A 37 -8.45 -10.26 -13.72
CA VAL A 37 -8.31 -8.85 -14.12
C VAL A 37 -9.72 -8.27 -14.34
N LYS A 38 -10.01 -7.13 -13.71
CA LYS A 38 -11.32 -6.46 -13.85
C LYS A 38 -11.28 -5.38 -14.92
N ASP A 39 -10.22 -4.57 -14.90
CA ASP A 39 -10.03 -3.46 -15.84
C ASP A 39 -8.53 -3.17 -16.03
N GLY A 40 -8.20 -2.18 -16.86
CA GLY A 40 -6.82 -1.81 -17.17
C GLY A 40 -5.97 -1.37 -15.97
N ASP A 41 -6.59 -0.84 -14.92
CA ASP A 41 -5.92 -0.40 -13.68
C ASP A 41 -6.34 -1.20 -12.43
N THR A 42 -7.26 -2.16 -12.57
CA THR A 42 -7.93 -2.83 -11.45
C THR A 42 -7.96 -4.35 -11.64
N PHE A 43 -7.51 -5.09 -10.63
CA PHE A 43 -7.48 -6.56 -10.66
C PHE A 43 -7.81 -7.15 -9.28
N VAL A 44 -8.07 -8.46 -9.24
CA VAL A 44 -8.28 -9.22 -7.99
C VAL A 44 -7.05 -10.08 -7.76
N ALA A 45 -6.52 -10.06 -6.54
CA ALA A 45 -5.37 -10.87 -6.15
C ALA A 45 -5.52 -11.44 -4.74
N ILE A 46 -4.76 -12.50 -4.47
CA ILE A 46 -4.55 -13.02 -3.13
C ILE A 46 -3.32 -12.33 -2.54
N VAL A 47 -3.53 -11.53 -1.49
CA VAL A 47 -2.50 -10.84 -0.72
C VAL A 47 -2.54 -11.38 0.71
N ALA A 48 -1.42 -11.90 1.21
CA ALA A 48 -1.33 -12.49 2.55
C ALA A 48 -2.48 -13.49 2.88
N GLY A 49 -2.90 -14.28 1.89
CA GLY A 49 -3.97 -15.28 2.02
C GLY A 49 -5.40 -14.74 1.93
N ARG A 50 -5.60 -13.45 1.67
CA ARG A 50 -6.92 -12.81 1.51
C ARG A 50 -7.14 -12.41 0.07
N THR A 51 -8.36 -12.59 -0.42
CA THR A 51 -8.75 -12.12 -1.76
C THR A 51 -9.12 -10.64 -1.68
N GLU A 52 -8.42 -9.81 -2.43
CA GLU A 52 -8.58 -8.36 -2.44
C GLU A 52 -8.73 -7.83 -3.87
N THR A 53 -9.53 -6.77 -4.04
CA THR A 53 -9.57 -5.99 -5.29
C THR A 53 -8.55 -4.85 -5.16
N ILE A 54 -7.57 -4.82 -6.06
CA ILE A 54 -6.46 -3.88 -6.06
C ILE A 54 -6.62 -2.92 -7.24
N ARG A 55 -6.44 -1.62 -6.98
CA ARG A 55 -6.33 -0.57 -8.00
C ARG A 55 -4.91 -0.01 -8.02
N LEU A 56 -4.33 0.12 -9.20
CA LEU A 56 -2.99 0.63 -9.39
C LEU A 56 -2.93 2.14 -9.09
N ILE A 57 -1.90 2.56 -8.35
CA ILE A 57 -1.65 3.98 -8.08
C ILE A 57 -0.78 4.57 -9.18
N GLY A 58 -1.16 5.74 -9.70
CA GLY A 58 -0.42 6.44 -10.75
C GLY A 58 -0.62 5.86 -12.16
N VAL A 59 -1.51 4.87 -12.30
CA VAL A 59 -1.96 4.35 -13.58
C VAL A 59 -3.45 4.67 -13.69
N ASP A 60 -3.82 5.41 -14.72
CA ASP A 60 -5.22 5.63 -15.11
C ASP A 60 -5.41 5.01 -16.49
N ALA A 61 -6.23 3.98 -16.56
CA ALA A 61 -6.54 3.29 -17.79
C ALA A 61 -8.01 3.54 -18.14
N SER A 62 -8.29 3.74 -19.43
CA SER A 62 -9.67 3.79 -19.93
C SER A 62 -10.42 2.54 -19.49
N GLU A 63 -11.63 2.71 -18.96
CA GLU A 63 -12.45 1.57 -18.58
C GLU A 63 -12.76 0.69 -19.80
N SER A 64 -12.79 -0.62 -19.60
CA SER A 64 -13.13 -1.54 -20.69
C SER A 64 -14.47 -1.17 -21.34
N TRP A 65 -14.52 -1.22 -22.68
CA TRP A 65 -15.70 -0.88 -23.50
C TRP A 65 -16.97 -1.69 -23.15
N TYR A 66 -16.80 -2.83 -22.47
CA TYR A 66 -17.89 -3.69 -22.03
C TYR A 66 -18.54 -3.20 -20.72
N ASN A 67 -17.96 -2.20 -20.04
CA ASN A 67 -18.49 -1.66 -18.80
C ASN A 67 -19.64 -0.67 -19.04
N ASP A 68 -20.67 -0.74 -18.22
CA ASP A 68 -21.83 0.16 -18.33
C ASP A 68 -21.49 1.61 -18.02
N LYS A 69 -20.41 1.85 -17.27
CA LYS A 69 -19.89 3.20 -17.06
C LYS A 69 -19.20 3.75 -18.31
N ALA A 70 -18.37 2.98 -19.02
CA ALA A 70 -17.82 3.38 -20.31
C ALA A 70 -18.92 3.72 -21.34
N LYS A 71 -20.05 3.00 -21.32
CA LYS A 71 -21.23 3.36 -22.13
C LYS A 71 -21.83 4.70 -21.72
N ARG A 72 -22.05 4.94 -20.42
CA ARG A 72 -22.59 6.22 -19.92
C ARG A 72 -21.71 7.40 -20.33
N ASP A 73 -20.39 7.28 -20.14
CA ASP A 73 -19.45 8.35 -20.45
C ASP A 73 -19.44 8.66 -21.97
N ALA A 74 -19.63 7.64 -22.82
CA ALA A 74 -19.81 7.82 -24.25
C ALA A 74 -21.12 8.54 -24.63
N TYR A 75 -22.20 8.35 -23.86
CA TYR A 75 -23.47 9.03 -24.09
C TYR A 75 -23.49 10.48 -23.58
N GLU A 76 -22.69 10.83 -22.57
CA GLU A 76 -22.61 12.20 -22.02
C GLU A 76 -21.68 13.13 -22.81
N SER A 77 -20.84 12.57 -23.68
CA SER A 77 -19.84 13.33 -24.46
C SER A 77 -20.33 13.82 -25.84
N GLY A 78 -21.61 13.61 -26.17
CA GLY A 78 -22.23 14.01 -27.44
C GLY A 78 -23.16 15.21 -27.30
#